data_AF-A0A924KMC9-F1
#
_entry.id   AF-A0A924KMC9-F1
#
_cell.length_a   1.000
_cell.length_b   1.000
_cell.length_c   1.000
_cell.angle_alpha   90.00
_cell.angle_beta   90.00
_cell.angle_gamma   90.00
#
_symmetry.space_group_name_H-M   'P 1'
#
loop_
_entity.id
_entity.type
_entity.pdbx_description
1 polymer ?
#
loop_
_entity_poly.entity_id
_entity_poly.type
_entity_poly.pdbx_seq_one_letter_code
_entity_poly.pdbx_strand_id
1 'polypeptide(L)'
;MRWVRTAALVVLTAVVSACGGGSSDAPQPAPSLTMPPTSMLVANVMAVTVDAGPPESDYNVNRLYTDVTVCRPGSPAQCQTIKHVLVDTGSTGLRVLASALGPGLNLSPLPSARGLPLLNCAQFVDNTFTWGPVVAVDVMLGAKMARIVSIQLVGTSA
;
A
#
# COMPACT_ATOMS: atom_id res chain seq x y z
N MET A 1 31.81 54.73 -2.80
CA MET A 1 31.39 53.36 -3.20
C MET A 1 31.84 52.21 -2.30
N ARG A 2 32.84 52.32 -1.40
CA ARG A 2 33.25 51.21 -0.52
C ARG A 2 32.37 51.00 0.73
N TRP A 3 31.69 52.05 1.19
CA TRP A 3 30.84 52.05 2.40
C TRP A 3 29.46 51.41 2.20
N VAL A 4 28.95 51.40 0.97
CA VAL A 4 27.66 50.77 0.62
C VAL A 4 27.78 49.23 0.57
N ARG A 5 28.98 48.72 0.25
CA ARG A 5 29.27 47.27 0.18
C ARG A 5 29.43 46.64 1.57
N THR A 6 29.95 47.37 2.54
CA THR A 6 30.06 46.90 3.94
C THR A 6 28.71 46.91 4.66
N ALA A 7 27.82 47.87 4.36
CA ALA A 7 26.47 47.89 4.93
C ALA A 7 25.60 46.72 4.45
N ALA A 8 25.74 46.32 3.17
CA ALA A 8 24.98 45.21 2.59
C ALA A 8 25.38 43.83 3.17
N LEU A 9 26.62 43.65 3.66
CA LEU A 9 27.08 42.38 4.22
C LEU A 9 26.63 42.17 5.68
N VAL A 10 26.41 43.25 6.44
CA VAL A 10 25.95 43.20 7.83
C VAL A 10 24.44 42.98 7.92
N VAL A 11 23.67 43.47 6.95
CA VAL A 11 22.21 43.25 6.90
C VAL A 11 21.87 41.81 6.46
N LEU A 12 22.69 41.18 5.61
CA LEU A 12 22.46 39.81 5.15
C LEU A 12 22.75 38.74 6.22
N THR A 13 23.59 39.04 7.21
CA THR A 13 23.91 38.10 8.32
C THR A 13 22.93 38.18 9.49
N ALA A 14 22.13 39.25 9.59
CA ALA A 14 21.13 39.42 10.64
C ALA A 14 19.77 38.77 10.33
N VAL A 15 19.51 38.36 9.08
CA VAL A 15 18.20 37.80 8.66
C VAL A 15 18.14 36.26 8.78
N VAL A 16 19.26 35.59 9.08
CA VAL A 16 19.31 34.10 9.12
C VAL A 16 19.25 33.52 10.53
N SER A 17 19.24 34.32 11.60
CA SER A 17 19.19 33.83 12.99
C SER A 17 17.82 33.93 13.67
N ALA A 18 16.75 34.26 12.95
CA ALA A 18 15.42 34.50 13.53
C ALA A 18 14.42 33.33 13.44
N CYS A 19 14.87 32.11 13.17
CA CYS A 19 14.04 30.91 13.35
C CYS A 19 14.82 29.84 14.12
N GLY A 20 14.86 30.01 15.44
CA GLY A 20 15.54 29.12 16.37
C GLY A 20 14.97 29.24 17.78
N GLY A 21 13.65 29.40 17.89
CA GLY A 21 12.94 29.37 19.17
C GLY A 21 12.43 27.97 19.46
N GLY A 22 13.29 27.11 20.01
CA GLY A 22 12.89 25.83 20.58
C GLY A 22 12.58 26.02 22.07
N SER A 23 11.31 26.21 22.42
CA SER A 23 10.88 26.02 23.82
C SER A 23 11.09 24.55 24.18
N SER A 24 11.89 24.31 25.21
CA SER A 24 12.00 23.00 25.85
C SER A 24 10.78 22.79 26.74
N ASP A 25 9.63 22.51 26.15
CA ASP A 25 8.53 21.90 26.89
C ASP A 25 8.86 20.41 27.03
N ALA A 26 8.95 19.96 28.28
CA ALA A 26 9.10 18.56 28.60
C ALA A 26 8.01 17.75 27.86
N PRO A 27 8.30 16.55 27.33
CA PRO A 27 7.31 15.74 26.66
C PRO A 27 6.25 15.34 27.68
N GLN A 28 5.14 16.06 27.70
CA GLN A 28 3.93 15.62 28.38
C GLN A 28 3.47 14.37 27.62
N PRO A 29 3.31 13.22 28.28
CA PRO A 29 2.81 12.04 27.60
C PRO A 29 1.45 12.39 27.04
N ALA A 30 1.34 12.36 25.70
CA ALA A 30 0.05 12.38 25.04
C ALA A 30 -0.81 11.28 25.69
N PRO A 31 -2.10 11.52 25.98
CA PRO A 31 -2.97 10.44 26.38
C PRO A 31 -2.95 9.44 25.22
N SER A 32 -2.24 8.34 25.44
CA SER A 32 -2.34 7.17 24.59
C SER A 32 -3.78 6.72 24.77
N LEU A 33 -4.62 7.07 23.81
CA LEU A 33 -5.82 6.30 23.56
C LEU A 33 -5.32 4.96 23.02
N THR A 34 -4.87 4.10 23.94
CA THR A 34 -4.76 2.68 23.67
C THR A 34 -6.20 2.22 23.52
N MET A 35 -6.75 2.41 22.32
CA MET A 35 -7.89 1.62 21.92
C MET A 35 -7.44 0.18 22.09
N PRO A 36 -8.12 -0.63 22.93
CA PRO A 36 -7.86 -2.06 22.91
C PRO A 36 -8.00 -2.52 21.46
N PRO A 37 -7.15 -3.42 20.94
CA PRO A 37 -7.33 -3.99 19.62
C PRO A 37 -8.54 -4.93 19.70
N THR A 38 -9.74 -4.38 19.82
CA THR A 38 -10.93 -5.08 19.38
C THR A 38 -10.91 -5.00 17.87
N SER A 39 -10.08 -5.87 17.25
CA SER A 39 -10.37 -6.39 15.91
C SER A 39 -11.64 -7.22 16.03
N MET A 40 -12.75 -6.53 16.31
CA MET A 40 -14.05 -7.04 15.96
C MET A 40 -14.05 -6.88 14.45
N LEU A 41 -13.75 -7.96 13.73
CA LEU A 41 -14.10 -8.09 12.33
C LEU A 41 -15.63 -8.08 12.27
N VAL A 42 -16.25 -6.92 12.51
CA VAL A 42 -17.68 -6.73 12.40
C VAL A 42 -18.02 -6.84 10.92
N ALA A 43 -19.16 -7.45 10.60
CA ALA A 43 -19.61 -7.56 9.22
C ALA A 43 -19.60 -6.17 8.54
N ASN A 44 -18.98 -6.09 7.36
CA ASN A 44 -18.88 -4.87 6.53
C ASN A 44 -17.97 -3.76 7.10
N VAL A 45 -17.02 -4.08 7.98
CA VAL A 45 -15.97 -3.15 8.42
C VAL A 45 -14.60 -3.74 8.11
N MET A 46 -13.66 -2.89 7.68
CA MET A 46 -12.28 -3.26 7.39
C MET A 46 -11.33 -2.24 8.00
N ALA A 47 -10.27 -2.72 8.64
CA ALA A 47 -9.21 -1.86 9.16
C ALA A 47 -8.39 -1.29 7.99
N VAL A 48 -8.00 -0.03 8.09
CA VAL A 48 -7.17 0.66 7.10
C VAL A 48 -6.05 1.41 7.80
N THR A 49 -4.97 1.66 7.08
CA THR A 49 -3.79 2.36 7.60
C THR A 49 -3.32 3.38 6.57
N VAL A 50 -2.92 4.56 7.03
CA VAL A 50 -2.27 5.58 6.21
C VAL A 50 -0.87 5.76 6.74
N ASP A 51 0.12 5.30 5.98
CA ASP A 51 1.54 5.36 6.33
C ASP A 51 2.41 5.38 5.06
N ALA A 52 3.72 5.16 5.23
CA ALA A 52 4.68 5.16 4.13
C ALA A 52 4.59 3.93 3.21
N GLY A 53 3.74 2.95 3.50
CA GLY A 53 3.60 1.73 2.73
C GLY A 53 4.75 0.73 2.92
N PRO A 54 4.78 -0.33 2.10
CA PRO A 54 5.85 -1.34 2.13
C PRO A 54 7.24 -0.74 1.87
N PRO A 55 8.32 -1.35 2.37
CA PRO A 55 9.68 -0.99 1.96
C PRO A 55 9.82 -1.00 0.44
N GLU A 56 10.65 -0.12 -0.11
CA GLU A 56 10.88 0.04 -1.57
C GLU A 56 9.69 0.60 -2.37
N SER A 57 8.62 1.05 -1.71
CA SER A 57 7.62 1.86 -2.39
C SER A 57 8.08 3.32 -2.46
N ASP A 58 8.24 3.85 -3.67
CA ASP A 58 8.48 5.29 -3.92
C ASP A 58 7.29 6.15 -3.47
N TYR A 59 7.47 7.47 -3.36
CA TYR A 59 6.45 8.50 -3.05
C TYR A 59 5.07 7.99 -2.55
N ASN A 60 4.96 7.78 -1.24
CA ASN A 60 3.72 7.35 -0.56
C ASN A 60 3.22 8.42 0.41
N VAL A 61 2.76 9.55 -0.12
CA VAL A 61 2.03 10.53 0.69
C VAL A 61 0.54 10.24 0.59
N ASN A 62 -0.15 10.23 1.75
CA ASN A 62 -1.61 10.09 1.83
C ASN A 62 -2.17 8.85 1.12
N ARG A 63 -1.47 7.71 1.19
CA ARG A 63 -1.93 6.44 0.64
C ARG A 63 -2.67 5.63 1.70
N LEU A 64 -3.81 5.07 1.31
CA LEU A 64 -4.63 4.22 2.16
C LEU A 64 -4.35 2.75 1.86
N TYR A 65 -4.00 1.99 2.89
CA TYR A 65 -3.68 0.57 2.78
C TYR A 65 -4.63 -0.27 3.64
N THR A 66 -4.75 -1.54 3.28
CA THR A 66 -5.44 -2.55 4.08
C THR A 66 -4.79 -3.92 3.92
N ASP A 67 -5.16 -4.87 4.78
CA ASP A 67 -4.65 -6.24 4.72
C ASP A 67 -5.66 -7.15 4.02
N VAL A 68 -5.19 -7.89 3.02
CA VAL A 68 -6.03 -8.82 2.24
C VAL A 68 -5.55 -10.24 2.50
N THR A 69 -6.46 -11.13 2.88
CA THR A 69 -6.11 -12.55 2.97
C THR A 69 -6.53 -13.27 1.71
N VAL A 70 -5.57 -13.93 1.06
CA VAL A 70 -5.79 -14.76 -0.12
C VAL A 70 -5.59 -16.22 0.25
N CYS A 71 -6.45 -17.10 -0.24
CA CYS A 71 -6.35 -18.53 -0.02
C CYS A 71 -6.35 -19.27 -1.35
N ARG A 72 -5.75 -20.46 -1.35
CA ARG A 72 -5.89 -21.38 -2.48
C ARG A 72 -7.38 -21.68 -2.70
N PRO A 73 -7.88 -21.65 -3.94
CA PRO A 73 -9.29 -21.90 -4.23
C PRO A 73 -9.81 -23.17 -3.56
N GLY A 74 -10.89 -23.05 -2.78
CA GLY A 74 -11.52 -24.19 -2.11
C GLY A 74 -10.76 -24.75 -0.90
N SER A 75 -9.62 -24.16 -0.51
CA SER A 75 -8.82 -24.58 0.63
C SER A 75 -8.62 -23.43 1.63
N PRO A 76 -9.57 -23.21 2.57
CA PRO A 76 -9.47 -22.14 3.56
C PRO A 76 -8.36 -22.36 4.60
N ALA A 77 -7.69 -23.51 4.59
CA ALA A 77 -6.54 -23.79 5.44
C ALA A 77 -5.20 -23.34 4.81
N GLN A 78 -5.19 -23.07 3.49
CA GLN A 78 -4.00 -22.63 2.76
C GLN A 78 -4.15 -21.15 2.39
N CYS A 79 -3.93 -20.29 3.37
CA CYS A 79 -4.11 -18.84 3.24
C CYS A 79 -2.85 -18.07 3.58
N GLN A 80 -2.74 -16.89 3.00
CA GLN A 80 -1.72 -15.90 3.32
C GLN A 80 -2.36 -14.52 3.40
N THR A 81 -2.02 -13.77 4.44
CA THR A 81 -2.34 -12.34 4.52
C THR A 81 -1.26 -11.54 3.82
N ILE A 82 -1.68 -10.77 2.80
CA ILE A 82 -0.87 -9.77 2.13
C ILE A 82 -1.08 -8.46 2.87
N LYS A 83 0.00 -7.95 3.46
CA LYS A 83 0.00 -6.69 4.19
C LYS A 83 0.07 -5.51 3.24
N HIS A 84 -0.49 -4.39 3.65
CA HIS A 84 -0.36 -3.10 2.97
C HIS A 84 -0.76 -3.13 1.49
N VAL A 85 -1.90 -3.73 1.17
CA VAL A 85 -2.52 -3.62 -0.15
C VAL A 85 -3.13 -2.24 -0.32
N LEU A 86 -2.78 -1.54 -1.40
CA LEU A 86 -3.30 -0.21 -1.70
C LEU A 86 -4.81 -0.26 -1.98
N VAL A 87 -5.58 0.62 -1.32
CA VAL A 87 -6.99 0.83 -1.60
C VAL A 87 -7.12 1.85 -2.73
N ASP A 88 -7.40 1.37 -3.94
CA ASP A 88 -7.58 2.20 -5.13
C ASP A 88 -9.05 2.23 -5.56
N THR A 89 -9.76 3.29 -5.19
CA THR A 89 -11.16 3.50 -5.56
C THR A 89 -11.34 3.97 -7.00
N GLY A 90 -10.25 4.32 -7.70
CA GLY A 90 -10.26 4.73 -9.11
C GLY A 90 -10.11 3.56 -10.09
N SER A 91 -9.81 2.36 -9.59
CA SER A 91 -9.58 1.16 -10.39
C SER A 91 -10.53 0.02 -9.99
N THR A 92 -10.48 -1.08 -10.76
CA THR A 92 -11.20 -2.32 -10.46
C THR A 92 -10.26 -3.51 -10.36
N GLY A 93 -10.67 -4.50 -9.58
CA GLY A 93 -9.95 -5.76 -9.39
C GLY A 93 -8.87 -5.71 -8.30
N LEU A 94 -8.40 -6.91 -7.90
CA LEU A 94 -7.29 -7.09 -6.97
C LEU A 94 -6.03 -7.45 -7.76
N ARG A 95 -4.94 -6.73 -7.47
CA ARG A 95 -3.61 -6.95 -8.06
C ARG A 95 -2.64 -7.20 -6.93
N VAL A 96 -1.90 -8.29 -7.01
CA VAL A 96 -0.91 -8.68 -6.00
C VAL A 96 0.44 -8.86 -6.68
N LEU A 97 1.50 -8.30 -6.11
CA LEU A 97 2.85 -8.57 -6.57
C LEU A 97 3.14 -10.06 -6.38
N ALA A 98 3.63 -10.74 -7.41
CA ALA A 98 3.93 -12.17 -7.30
C ALA A 98 4.98 -12.45 -6.22
N SER A 99 5.93 -11.52 -6.01
CA SER A 99 6.93 -11.57 -4.95
C SER A 99 6.34 -11.51 -3.54
N ALA A 100 5.12 -10.97 -3.38
CA ALA A 100 4.42 -10.94 -2.11
C ALA A 100 3.77 -12.29 -1.77
N LEU A 101 3.64 -13.21 -2.72
CA LEU A 101 3.04 -14.53 -2.51
C LEU A 101 4.09 -15.56 -2.09
N GLY A 102 3.80 -16.27 -1.01
CA GLY A 102 4.57 -17.42 -0.57
C GLY A 102 4.37 -18.61 -1.51
N PRO A 103 5.40 -19.47 -1.70
CA PRO A 103 5.33 -20.61 -2.61
C PRO A 103 4.27 -21.64 -2.22
N GLY A 104 3.81 -21.64 -0.95
CA GLY A 104 2.81 -22.58 -0.42
C GLY A 104 1.39 -22.41 -0.97
N LEU A 105 1.05 -21.28 -1.59
CA LEU A 105 -0.26 -21.08 -2.22
C LEU A 105 -0.41 -21.85 -3.55
N ASN A 106 0.71 -22.07 -4.26
CA ASN A 106 0.79 -22.78 -5.54
C ASN A 106 -0.36 -22.45 -6.51
N LEU A 107 -0.48 -21.16 -6.85
CA LEU A 107 -1.51 -20.66 -7.75
C LEU A 107 -1.09 -20.87 -9.21
N SER A 108 -2.00 -21.40 -10.03
CA SER A 108 -1.78 -21.58 -11.46
C SER A 108 -2.58 -20.55 -12.27
N PRO A 109 -2.02 -20.01 -13.36
CA PRO A 109 -2.75 -19.14 -14.28
C PRO A 109 -4.03 -19.80 -14.79
N LEU A 110 -5.11 -19.03 -14.88
CA LEU A 110 -6.35 -19.48 -15.50
C LEU A 110 -6.13 -19.68 -17.01
N PRO A 111 -6.66 -20.75 -17.61
CA PRO A 111 -6.58 -20.94 -19.05
C PRO A 111 -7.59 -20.05 -19.77
N SER A 112 -7.17 -19.48 -20.90
CA SER A 112 -8.07 -18.93 -21.92
C SER A 112 -8.83 -20.04 -22.65
N ALA A 113 -9.79 -19.66 -23.49
CA ALA A 113 -10.53 -20.60 -24.34
C ALA A 113 -9.63 -21.46 -25.26
N ARG A 114 -8.37 -21.04 -25.49
CA ARG A 114 -7.39 -21.77 -26.30
C ARG A 114 -6.36 -22.53 -25.47
N GLY A 115 -6.54 -22.62 -24.15
CA GLY A 115 -5.62 -23.30 -23.24
C GLY A 115 -4.34 -22.52 -22.91
N LEU A 116 -4.19 -21.28 -23.40
CA LEU A 116 -3.06 -20.41 -23.06
C LEU A 116 -3.32 -19.68 -21.74
N PRO A 117 -2.28 -19.35 -20.94
CA PRO A 117 -2.43 -18.53 -19.74
C PRO A 117 -3.18 -17.23 -20.02
N LEU A 118 -4.21 -16.94 -19.22
CA LEU A 118 -4.95 -15.70 -19.26
C LEU A 118 -4.11 -14.60 -18.61
N LEU A 119 -3.89 -13.51 -19.33
CA LEU A 119 -3.12 -12.36 -18.87
C LEU A 119 -4.03 -11.14 -18.73
N ASN A 120 -3.71 -10.26 -17.79
CA ASN A 120 -4.39 -8.98 -17.61
C ASN A 120 -3.41 -7.82 -17.82
N CYS A 121 -3.91 -6.76 -18.46
CA CYS A 121 -3.25 -5.46 -18.56
C CYS A 121 -4.14 -4.42 -17.90
N ALA A 122 -3.59 -3.67 -16.96
CA ALA A 122 -4.30 -2.55 -16.36
C ALA A 122 -3.47 -1.28 -16.52
N GLN A 123 -4.00 -0.33 -17.28
CA GLN A 123 -3.45 1.02 -17.42
C GLN A 123 -4.06 1.94 -16.35
N PHE A 124 -3.24 2.82 -15.80
CA PHE A 124 -3.64 3.82 -14.81
C PHE A 124 -3.63 5.24 -15.41
N VAL A 125 -4.15 6.21 -14.66
CA VAL A 125 -4.35 7.60 -15.12
C VAL A 125 -3.04 8.31 -15.51
N ASP A 126 -1.92 7.90 -14.92
CA ASP A 126 -0.58 8.41 -15.22
C ASP A 126 0.07 7.75 -16.47
N ASN A 127 -0.69 6.96 -17.22
CA ASN A 127 -0.26 6.14 -18.36
C ASN A 127 0.72 5.00 -18.02
N THR A 128 0.96 4.74 -16.73
CA THR A 128 1.65 3.52 -16.33
C THR A 128 0.70 2.32 -16.48
N PHE A 129 1.27 1.11 -16.50
CA PHE A 129 0.49 -0.11 -16.58
C PHE A 129 1.11 -1.24 -15.77
N THR A 130 0.26 -2.16 -15.34
CA THR A 130 0.66 -3.45 -14.77
C THR A 130 0.26 -4.58 -15.69
N TRP A 131 1.13 -5.57 -15.78
CA TRP A 131 0.95 -6.76 -16.61
C TRP A 131 1.25 -8.03 -15.82
N GLY A 132 0.50 -9.10 -16.13
CA GLY A 132 0.80 -10.44 -15.66
C GLY A 132 -0.39 -11.39 -15.70
N PRO A 133 -0.21 -12.65 -15.25
CA PRO A 133 -1.23 -13.68 -15.33
C PRO A 133 -2.39 -13.43 -14.37
N VAL A 134 -3.54 -13.98 -14.75
CA VAL A 134 -4.75 -14.02 -13.92
C VAL A 134 -4.83 -15.39 -13.26
N VAL A 135 -5.01 -15.41 -11.94
CA VAL A 135 -5.19 -16.63 -11.15
C VAL A 135 -6.52 -16.57 -10.40
N ALA A 136 -7.06 -17.73 -10.02
CA ALA A 136 -8.19 -17.80 -9.10
C ALA A 136 -7.69 -17.95 -7.66
N VAL A 137 -8.31 -17.22 -6.74
CA VAL A 137 -8.11 -17.36 -5.28
C VAL A 137 -9.43 -17.20 -4.55
N ASP A 138 -9.48 -17.63 -3.29
CA ASP A 138 -10.49 -17.11 -2.38
C ASP A 138 -9.93 -15.85 -1.70
N VAL A 139 -10.72 -14.77 -1.65
CA VAL A 139 -10.30 -13.49 -1.05
C VAL A 139 -11.13 -13.25 0.19
N MET A 140 -10.45 -12.96 1.30
CA MET A 140 -11.08 -12.54 2.54
C MET A 140 -10.72 -11.09 2.86
N LEU A 141 -11.75 -10.27 3.01
CA LEU A 141 -11.70 -8.87 3.40
C LEU A 141 -12.52 -8.69 4.68
N GLY A 142 -11.85 -8.37 5.79
CA GLY A 142 -12.50 -8.38 7.10
C GLY A 142 -13.13 -9.74 7.40
N ALA A 143 -14.43 -9.75 7.75
CA ALA A 143 -15.22 -10.97 7.98
C ALA A 143 -15.95 -11.50 6.72
N LYS A 144 -15.65 -10.99 5.52
CA LYS A 144 -16.29 -11.40 4.27
C LYS A 144 -15.34 -12.18 3.40
N MET A 145 -15.84 -13.24 2.79
CA MET A 145 -15.09 -14.10 1.90
C MET A 145 -15.78 -14.23 0.55
N ALA A 146 -15.04 -13.95 -0.52
CA ALA A 146 -15.43 -14.20 -1.90
C ALA A 146 -14.63 -15.40 -2.42
N ARG A 147 -15.31 -16.36 -3.05
CA ARG A 147 -14.70 -17.59 -3.54
C ARG A 147 -14.39 -17.48 -5.02
N ILE A 148 -13.30 -18.11 -5.47
CA ILE A 148 -12.90 -18.24 -6.88
C ILE A 148 -12.89 -16.87 -7.58
N VAL A 149 -12.29 -15.88 -6.93
CA VAL A 149 -12.10 -14.53 -7.47
C VAL A 149 -10.88 -14.54 -8.39
N SER A 150 -11.04 -13.99 -9.59
CA SER A 150 -9.94 -13.74 -10.51
C SER A 150 -9.13 -12.53 -10.06
N ILE A 151 -7.84 -12.72 -9.80
CA ILE A 151 -6.90 -11.67 -9.41
C ILE A 151 -5.72 -11.65 -10.37
N GLN A 152 -5.08 -10.49 -10.53
CA GLN A 152 -3.87 -10.35 -11.34
C GLN A 152 -2.63 -10.51 -10.47
N LEU A 153 -1.69 -11.35 -10.91
CA LEU A 153 -0.34 -11.38 -10.36
C LEU A 153 0.55 -10.45 -11.17
N VAL A 154 1.20 -9.50 -10.51
CA VAL A 154 2.05 -8.49 -11.15
C VAL A 154 3.51 -8.89 -11.02
N GLY A 155 4.29 -8.67 -12.09
CA GLY A 155 5.75 -8.88 -12.08
C GLY A 155 6.21 -10.28 -12.50
N THR A 156 5.31 -11.12 -13.02
CA THR A 156 5.66 -12.42 -13.62
C THR A 156 5.40 -12.40 -15.12
N SER A 157 6.34 -12.92 -15.90
CA SER A 157 6.06 -13.36 -17.28
C SER A 157 5.24 -14.65 -17.25
N ALA A 158 4.46 -14.88 -18.31
CA ALA A 158 3.65 -16.08 -18.52
C ALA A 158 4.51 -17.36 -18.58
#